data_AF-A0A7W7D0M7-F1
#
_entry.id   AF-A0A7W7D0M7-F1
#
_cell.length_a   1.000
_cell.length_b   1.000
_cell.length_c   1.000
_cell.angle_alpha   90.00
_cell.angle_beta   90.00
_cell.angle_gamma   90.00
#
_symmetry.space_group_name_H-M   'P 1'
#
loop_
_entity.id
_entity.type
_entity.pdbx_description
1 polymer ?
#
loop_
_entity_poly.entity_id
_entity_poly.type
_entity_poly.pdbx_seq_one_letter_code
_entity_poly.pdbx_strand_id
1 'polypeptide(L)'
;MTATVRPRRDDDLPACADALRQVHTADAYPLNWPGDPQAWLTPHTAAWVAEQDALIVGHVAVLDDEVTRLFVVPEARRHGIAGALLAEARAWAARHHRVLTLTVVAAGRSPAITFYESTGWRHTRTTVAGWSAPDGGPVELRHYVDVPAVHEFADALRGLGRVTDLFVAGSLATGDYIPYVSDLDLVAITDGPVDRGLIEEVHRRVGPGYQLGCVYVDAALIDDVGVRHPTWTHGQLVERILSGITRAELAGHGYAVFGRPPGEVVPPVDVRAAARAELAGYWRWAARRPYLWWNPMMADLGLTSMARARHALAYGELLTKTAAIEHAAAPEWLKQQLRERRRNRPVTSPRLRAGWIAWRDAERTTRLG
;
A
#
# COMPACT_ATOMS: atom_id res chain seq x y z
N MET A 1 19.70 -19.77 -24.14
CA MET A 1 20.74 -19.78 -23.08
C MET A 1 20.16 -19.04 -21.88
N THR A 2 20.33 -19.57 -20.67
CA THR A 2 19.67 -19.06 -19.46
C THR A 2 20.65 -18.21 -18.64
N ALA A 3 20.29 -16.95 -18.38
CA ALA A 3 21.05 -16.10 -17.47
C ALA A 3 20.97 -16.65 -16.03
N THR A 4 22.07 -16.57 -15.30
CA THR A 4 22.16 -16.92 -13.89
C THR A 4 22.15 -15.66 -13.05
N VAL A 5 21.28 -15.57 -12.04
CA VAL A 5 21.26 -14.45 -11.10
C VAL A 5 22.09 -14.81 -9.87
N ARG A 6 22.97 -13.89 -9.45
CA ARG A 6 23.82 -14.06 -8.26
C ARG A 6 24.05 -12.74 -7.54
N PRO A 7 24.44 -12.76 -6.24
CA PRO A 7 24.90 -11.56 -5.56
C PRO A 7 26.02 -10.87 -6.34
N ARG A 8 25.95 -9.53 -6.40
CA ARG A 8 26.97 -8.70 -7.04
C ARG A 8 28.21 -8.62 -6.16
N ARG A 9 29.37 -8.66 -6.79
CA ARG A 9 30.71 -8.47 -6.18
C ARG A 9 31.27 -7.13 -6.63
N ASP A 10 32.22 -6.58 -5.87
CA ASP A 10 32.88 -5.32 -6.23
C ASP A 10 33.59 -5.41 -7.59
N ASP A 11 34.17 -6.57 -7.92
CA ASP A 11 34.81 -6.83 -9.23
C ASP A 11 33.82 -6.79 -10.41
N ASP A 12 32.50 -6.90 -10.17
CA ASP A 12 31.49 -6.77 -11.22
C ASP A 12 31.22 -5.30 -11.61
N LEU A 13 31.69 -4.32 -10.81
CA LEU A 13 31.37 -2.90 -11.00
C LEU A 13 31.72 -2.36 -12.39
N PRO A 14 32.91 -2.64 -12.97
CA PRO A 14 33.22 -2.20 -14.34
C PRO A 14 32.22 -2.77 -15.36
N ALA A 15 31.93 -4.07 -15.29
CA ALA A 15 30.98 -4.71 -16.21
C ALA A 15 29.54 -4.20 -16.02
N CYS A 16 29.13 -3.92 -14.78
CA CYS A 16 27.84 -3.30 -14.49
C CYS A 16 27.74 -1.88 -15.07
N ALA A 17 28.82 -1.09 -15.00
CA ALA A 17 28.88 0.25 -15.57
C ALA A 17 28.81 0.22 -17.10
N ASP A 18 29.43 -0.77 -17.75
CA ASP A 18 29.33 -0.98 -19.20
C ASP A 18 27.92 -1.39 -19.62
N ALA A 19 27.30 -2.32 -18.90
CA ALA A 19 25.89 -2.71 -19.11
C ALA A 19 24.94 -1.51 -18.90
N LEU A 20 25.17 -0.71 -17.86
CA LEU A 20 24.40 0.51 -17.59
C LEU A 20 24.54 1.53 -18.74
N ARG A 21 25.73 1.66 -19.33
CA ARG A 21 25.96 2.55 -20.48
C ARG A 21 25.14 2.12 -21.69
N GLN A 22 25.08 0.82 -21.99
CA GLN A 22 24.24 0.31 -23.08
C GLN A 22 22.76 0.65 -22.85
N VAL A 23 22.28 0.51 -21.62
CA VAL A 23 20.90 0.85 -21.25
C VAL A 23 20.66 2.37 -21.36
N HIS A 24 21.61 3.20 -20.93
CA HIS A 24 21.50 4.65 -21.06
C HIS A 24 21.44 5.08 -22.53
N THR A 25 22.27 4.49 -23.40
CA THR A 25 22.22 4.76 -24.84
C THR A 25 20.88 4.35 -25.46
N ALA A 26 20.29 3.25 -25.02
CA ALA A 26 19.03 2.76 -25.59
C ALA A 26 17.77 3.47 -25.06
N ASP A 27 17.71 3.75 -23.76
CA ASP A 27 16.48 4.16 -23.09
C ASP A 27 16.60 5.48 -22.30
N ALA A 28 17.77 6.13 -22.34
CA ALA A 28 18.10 7.26 -21.47
C ALA A 28 17.90 6.94 -19.98
N TYR A 29 18.15 5.69 -19.55
CA TYR A 29 18.19 5.30 -18.14
C TYR A 29 19.65 5.05 -17.68
N PRO A 30 20.12 5.70 -16.60
CA PRO A 30 19.44 6.71 -15.81
C PRO A 30 19.23 8.01 -16.63
N LEU A 31 18.20 8.78 -16.27
CA LEU A 31 17.81 10.01 -16.99
C LEU A 31 18.96 11.02 -17.07
N ASN A 32 19.69 11.16 -15.96
CA ASN A 32 20.93 11.92 -15.89
C ASN A 32 22.09 10.92 -15.78
N TRP A 33 22.96 10.89 -16.79
CA TRP A 33 24.15 10.03 -16.75
C TRP A 33 25.10 10.49 -15.62
N PRO A 34 25.53 9.59 -14.72
CA PRO A 34 26.44 9.96 -13.65
C PRO A 34 27.87 10.22 -14.16
N GLY A 35 28.57 11.18 -13.54
CA GLY A 35 29.99 11.42 -13.81
C GLY A 35 30.89 10.24 -13.44
N ASP A 36 30.51 9.49 -12.41
CA ASP A 36 31.12 8.22 -12.02
C ASP A 36 30.04 7.12 -11.93
N PRO A 37 29.86 6.29 -12.97
CA PRO A 37 28.87 5.23 -12.99
C PRO A 37 29.13 4.12 -11.97
N GLN A 38 30.39 3.83 -11.64
CA GLN A 38 30.71 2.79 -10.67
C GLN A 38 30.32 3.27 -9.27
N ALA A 39 30.74 4.48 -8.88
CA ALA A 39 30.32 5.08 -7.61
C ALA A 39 28.79 5.23 -7.52
N TRP A 40 28.12 5.55 -8.64
CA TRP A 40 26.66 5.61 -8.69
C TRP A 40 26.00 4.25 -8.38
N LEU A 41 26.63 3.12 -8.72
CA LEU A 41 26.14 1.76 -8.47
C LEU A 41 26.47 1.25 -7.04
N THR A 42 27.26 1.95 -6.25
CA THR A 42 27.79 1.45 -4.96
C THR A 42 26.89 1.64 -3.74
N PRO A 43 26.04 2.68 -3.61
CA PRO A 43 25.15 2.76 -2.44
C PRO A 43 24.09 1.66 -2.47
N HIS A 44 24.19 0.62 -1.65
CA HIS A 44 23.22 -0.48 -1.59
C HIS A 44 23.27 -1.18 -0.23
N THR A 45 22.14 -1.76 0.17
CA THR A 45 22.04 -2.74 1.25
C THR A 45 22.25 -4.16 0.72
N ALA A 46 21.77 -4.43 -0.49
CA ALA A 46 22.00 -5.69 -1.22
C ALA A 46 21.93 -5.46 -2.74
N ALA A 47 22.64 -6.24 -3.53
CA ALA A 47 22.64 -6.12 -5.00
C ALA A 47 22.90 -7.46 -5.67
N TRP A 48 22.32 -7.63 -6.85
CA TRP A 48 22.44 -8.83 -7.68
C TRP A 48 22.71 -8.44 -9.12
N VAL A 49 23.40 -9.33 -9.82
CA VAL A 49 23.64 -9.27 -11.25
C VAL A 49 23.06 -10.50 -11.93
N ALA A 50 22.63 -10.31 -13.17
CA ALA A 50 22.32 -11.40 -14.08
C ALA A 50 23.52 -11.59 -15.01
N GLU A 51 24.06 -12.79 -15.03
CA GLU A 51 25.22 -13.17 -15.84
C GLU A 51 24.78 -14.15 -16.94
N GLN A 52 25.18 -13.87 -18.17
CA GLN A 52 24.98 -14.75 -19.33
C GLN A 52 26.28 -14.77 -20.14
N ASP A 53 26.81 -15.95 -20.43
CA ASP A 53 28.03 -16.12 -21.23
C ASP A 53 29.24 -15.34 -20.65
N ALA A 54 29.39 -15.36 -19.32
CA ALA A 54 30.37 -14.60 -18.55
C ALA A 54 30.25 -13.07 -18.66
N LEU A 55 29.16 -12.56 -19.24
CA LEU A 55 28.85 -11.14 -19.34
C LEU A 55 27.74 -10.76 -18.37
N ILE A 56 27.89 -9.61 -17.72
CA ILE A 56 26.82 -9.01 -16.92
C ILE A 56 25.79 -8.38 -17.86
N VAL A 57 24.59 -8.94 -17.87
CA VAL A 57 23.48 -8.52 -18.76
C VAL A 57 22.35 -7.83 -18.00
N GLY A 58 22.39 -7.81 -16.68
CA GLY A 58 21.41 -7.09 -15.87
C GLY A 58 21.86 -6.90 -14.43
N HIS A 59 21.19 -6.01 -13.73
CA HIS A 59 21.52 -5.61 -12.36
C HIS A 59 20.25 -5.17 -11.64
N VAL A 60 20.22 -5.39 -10.32
CA VAL A 60 19.28 -4.75 -9.39
C VAL A 60 19.96 -4.52 -8.05
N ALA A 61 19.60 -3.44 -7.37
CA ALA A 61 20.00 -3.20 -6.00
C ALA A 61 18.78 -2.91 -5.12
N VAL A 62 18.96 -3.11 -3.82
CA VAL A 62 18.09 -2.58 -2.78
C VAL A 62 18.92 -1.61 -1.96
N LEU A 63 18.40 -0.41 -1.73
CA LEU A 63 18.97 0.58 -0.81
C LEU A 63 17.91 0.88 0.26
N ASP A 64 18.23 0.57 1.51
CA ASP A 64 17.28 0.48 2.62
C ASP A 64 16.14 -0.50 2.29
N ASP A 65 14.96 0.03 1.94
CA ASP A 65 13.79 -0.74 1.53
C ASP A 65 13.40 -0.45 0.06
N GLU A 66 14.17 0.35 -0.68
CA GLU A 66 13.86 0.74 -2.06
C GLU A 66 14.62 -0.10 -3.08
N VAL A 67 13.90 -0.70 -4.04
CA VAL A 67 14.51 -1.29 -5.24
C VAL A 67 15.04 -0.17 -6.11
N THR A 68 16.34 -0.20 -6.36
CA THR A 68 17.06 0.79 -7.14
C THR A 68 17.87 0.12 -8.25
N ARG A 69 18.16 0.87 -9.30
CA ARG A 69 19.11 0.46 -10.35
C ARG A 69 18.76 -0.89 -11.00
N LEU A 70 17.47 -1.17 -11.21
CA LEU A 70 17.03 -2.30 -12.00
C LEU A 70 17.20 -1.99 -13.49
N PHE A 71 18.07 -2.73 -14.16
CA PHE A 71 18.23 -2.62 -15.60
C PHE A 71 18.65 -3.95 -16.23
N VAL A 72 18.33 -4.11 -17.51
CA VAL A 72 18.72 -5.24 -18.35
C VAL A 72 19.17 -4.69 -19.71
N VAL A 73 20.32 -5.13 -20.19
CA VAL A 73 20.87 -4.71 -21.49
C VAL A 73 19.88 -5.04 -22.61
N PRO A 74 19.76 -4.19 -23.66
CA PRO A 74 18.72 -4.34 -24.70
C PRO A 74 18.61 -5.74 -25.31
N GLU A 75 19.74 -6.36 -25.60
CA GLU A 75 19.85 -7.66 -26.28
C GLU A 75 19.37 -8.84 -25.41
N ALA A 76 19.43 -8.69 -24.09
CA ALA A 76 19.02 -9.72 -23.14
C ALA A 76 17.55 -9.56 -22.65
N ARG A 77 16.83 -8.54 -23.12
CA ARG A 77 15.42 -8.28 -22.73
C ARG A 77 14.47 -9.36 -23.27
N ARG A 78 13.28 -9.44 -22.64
CA ARG A 78 12.21 -10.40 -22.99
C ARG A 78 12.56 -11.88 -22.72
N HIS A 79 13.60 -12.14 -21.94
CA HIS A 79 13.99 -13.47 -21.46
C HIS A 79 13.72 -13.68 -19.95
N GLY A 80 12.87 -12.84 -19.33
CA GLY A 80 12.52 -12.96 -17.91
C GLY A 80 13.56 -12.46 -16.90
N ILE A 81 14.72 -11.95 -17.35
CA ILE A 81 15.84 -11.56 -16.49
C ILE A 81 15.46 -10.51 -15.43
N ALA A 82 14.73 -9.46 -15.81
CA ALA A 82 14.30 -8.43 -14.85
C ALA A 82 13.39 -9.01 -13.75
N GLY A 83 12.54 -9.98 -14.10
CA GLY A 83 11.70 -10.70 -13.15
C GLY A 83 12.51 -11.57 -12.19
N ALA A 84 13.52 -12.27 -12.70
CA ALA A 84 14.44 -13.08 -11.88
C ALA A 84 15.26 -12.21 -10.91
N LEU A 85 15.74 -11.04 -11.36
CA LEU A 85 16.42 -10.06 -10.51
C LEU A 85 15.49 -9.54 -9.40
N LEU A 86 14.25 -9.15 -9.74
CA LEU A 86 13.27 -8.73 -8.73
C LEU A 86 12.90 -9.85 -7.75
N ALA A 87 12.87 -11.10 -8.19
CA ALA A 87 12.61 -12.24 -7.31
C ALA A 87 13.68 -12.37 -6.22
N GLU A 88 14.96 -12.15 -6.56
CA GLU A 88 16.04 -12.15 -5.57
C GLU A 88 15.91 -10.98 -4.57
N ALA A 89 15.57 -9.78 -5.05
CA ALA A 89 15.32 -8.63 -4.18
C ALA A 89 14.15 -8.91 -3.21
N ARG A 90 13.06 -9.50 -3.69
CA ARG A 90 11.90 -9.92 -2.89
C ARG A 90 12.26 -11.01 -1.87
N ALA A 91 13.02 -12.02 -2.29
CA ALA A 91 13.49 -13.07 -1.40
C ALA A 91 14.39 -12.52 -0.28
N TRP A 92 15.25 -11.56 -0.60
CA TRP A 92 16.02 -10.82 0.40
C TRP A 92 15.11 -10.05 1.35
N ALA A 93 14.15 -9.28 0.83
CA ALA A 93 13.24 -8.49 1.66
C ALA A 93 12.43 -9.37 2.61
N ALA A 94 11.89 -10.49 2.12
CA ALA A 94 11.15 -11.46 2.93
C ALA A 94 12.00 -12.02 4.09
N ARG A 95 13.26 -12.42 3.81
CA ARG A 95 14.20 -12.88 4.85
C ARG A 95 14.52 -11.82 5.91
N HIS A 96 14.43 -10.55 5.56
CA HIS A 96 14.71 -9.42 6.46
C HIS A 96 13.43 -8.75 6.99
N HIS A 97 12.27 -9.36 6.75
CA HIS A 97 10.95 -8.82 7.11
C HIS A 97 10.74 -7.38 6.62
N ARG A 98 11.18 -7.10 5.38
CA ARG A 98 11.07 -5.81 4.71
C ARG A 98 9.98 -5.79 3.64
N VAL A 99 9.34 -4.64 3.51
CA VAL A 99 8.42 -4.29 2.43
C VAL A 99 9.17 -3.42 1.45
N LEU A 100 9.23 -3.85 0.18
CA LEU A 100 9.96 -3.10 -0.84
C LEU A 100 9.13 -1.95 -1.40
N THR A 101 9.79 -0.83 -1.68
CA THR A 101 9.27 0.29 -2.47
C THR A 101 10.12 0.47 -3.72
N LEU A 102 9.62 1.26 -4.67
CA LEU A 102 10.45 1.76 -5.77
C LEU A 102 9.91 3.08 -6.31
N THR A 103 10.79 3.81 -6.97
CA THR A 103 10.46 5.05 -7.66
C THR A 103 10.83 4.95 -9.13
N VAL A 104 9.90 5.36 -10.01
CA VAL A 104 10.09 5.36 -11.47
C VAL A 104 9.83 6.74 -12.01
N VAL A 105 10.68 7.22 -12.92
CA VAL A 105 10.40 8.45 -13.68
C VAL A 105 9.13 8.26 -14.51
N ALA A 106 8.18 9.17 -14.36
CA ALA A 106 6.97 9.20 -15.17
C ALA A 106 7.33 9.75 -16.56
N ALA A 107 7.60 8.85 -17.50
CA ALA A 107 7.85 9.19 -18.89
C ALA A 107 6.86 8.44 -19.78
N GLY A 108 5.78 9.10 -20.20
CA GLY A 108 4.78 8.58 -21.15
C GLY A 108 4.41 7.09 -20.96
N ARG A 109 4.37 6.34 -22.07
CA ARG A 109 4.27 4.87 -22.03
C ARG A 109 5.63 4.25 -21.68
N SER A 110 5.96 4.19 -20.39
CA SER A 110 7.19 3.58 -19.89
C SER A 110 7.07 2.04 -19.80
N PRO A 111 7.93 1.26 -20.49
CA PRO A 111 7.98 -0.20 -20.34
C PRO A 111 8.25 -0.64 -18.90
N ALA A 112 9.00 0.16 -18.13
CA ALA A 112 9.28 -0.13 -16.72
C ALA A 112 7.99 -0.06 -15.88
N ILE A 113 7.15 0.96 -16.09
CA ILE A 113 5.85 1.10 -15.43
C ILE A 113 4.98 -0.15 -15.68
N THR A 114 4.84 -0.54 -16.95
CA THR A 114 4.06 -1.73 -17.33
C THR A 114 4.64 -3.01 -16.70
N PHE A 115 5.96 -3.13 -16.65
CA PHE A 115 6.64 -4.26 -16.03
C PHE A 115 6.38 -4.34 -14.51
N TYR A 116 6.51 -3.24 -13.77
CA TYR A 116 6.25 -3.25 -12.33
C TYR A 116 4.78 -3.53 -12.01
N GLU A 117 3.85 -2.86 -12.69
CA GLU A 117 2.41 -3.05 -12.47
C GLU A 117 1.97 -4.49 -12.81
N SER A 118 2.51 -5.09 -13.88
CA SER A 118 2.23 -6.49 -14.23
C SER A 118 2.88 -7.51 -13.29
N THR A 119 3.90 -7.10 -12.51
CA THR A 119 4.54 -7.95 -11.50
C THR A 119 4.00 -7.72 -10.08
N GLY A 120 2.86 -7.04 -9.96
CA GLY A 120 2.10 -6.89 -8.72
C GLY A 120 2.41 -5.63 -7.91
N TRP A 121 3.33 -4.77 -8.36
CA TRP A 121 3.62 -3.50 -7.69
C TRP A 121 2.44 -2.55 -7.79
N ARG A 122 2.19 -1.81 -6.71
CA ARG A 122 1.08 -0.86 -6.63
C ARG A 122 1.56 0.57 -6.59
N HIS A 123 1.09 1.37 -7.54
CA HIS A 123 1.31 2.81 -7.57
C HIS A 123 0.60 3.43 -6.36
N THR A 124 1.33 4.22 -5.59
CA THR A 124 0.80 4.91 -4.40
C THR A 124 0.59 6.38 -4.67
N ARG A 125 1.61 7.06 -5.20
CA ARG A 125 1.57 8.51 -5.45
C ARG A 125 2.50 8.93 -6.58
N THR A 126 2.32 10.17 -7.02
CA THR A 126 3.25 10.85 -7.91
C THR A 126 3.79 12.10 -7.23
N THR A 127 5.09 12.38 -7.36
CA THR A 127 5.73 13.59 -6.84
C THR A 127 6.64 14.21 -7.89
N VAL A 128 6.98 15.49 -7.73
CA VAL A 128 8.05 16.12 -8.52
C VAL A 128 9.39 15.89 -7.82
N ALA A 129 10.41 15.46 -8.56
CA ALA A 129 11.76 15.27 -8.06
C ALA A 129 12.39 16.59 -7.62
N GLY A 130 13.32 16.53 -6.66
CA GLY A 130 14.16 17.68 -6.28
C GLY A 130 15.31 17.97 -7.25
N TRP A 131 15.32 17.30 -8.41
CA TRP A 131 16.33 17.41 -9.47
C TRP A 131 15.63 17.49 -10.83
N SER A 132 16.31 18.07 -11.81
CA SER A 132 15.77 18.31 -13.15
C SER A 132 16.25 17.30 -14.18
N ALA A 133 15.48 17.16 -15.26
CA ALA A 133 15.88 16.45 -16.46
C ALA A 133 17.05 17.19 -17.17
N PRO A 134 17.73 16.55 -18.15
CA PRO A 134 18.82 17.18 -18.89
C PRO A 134 18.44 18.49 -19.59
N ASP A 135 17.17 18.67 -19.94
CA ASP A 135 16.61 19.89 -20.53
C ASP A 135 16.24 20.97 -19.49
N GLY A 136 16.48 20.71 -18.21
CA GLY A 136 16.11 21.58 -17.09
C GLY A 136 14.66 21.42 -16.61
N GLY A 137 13.85 20.59 -17.27
CA GLY A 137 12.45 20.37 -16.95
C GLY A 137 12.23 19.62 -15.63
N PRO A 138 11.04 19.78 -15.01
CA PRO A 138 10.67 19.03 -13.81
C PRO A 138 10.53 17.54 -14.13
N VAL A 139 10.95 16.68 -13.20
CA VAL A 139 10.83 15.24 -13.34
C VAL A 139 9.76 14.72 -12.42
N GLU A 140 8.72 14.13 -12.99
CA GLU A 140 7.71 13.42 -12.22
C GLU A 140 8.19 12.01 -11.84
N LEU A 141 7.91 11.61 -10.61
CA LEU A 141 8.29 10.33 -10.02
C LEU A 141 7.04 9.60 -9.55
N ARG A 142 6.79 8.40 -10.07
CA ARG A 142 5.76 7.47 -9.58
C ARG A 142 6.36 6.59 -8.50
N HIS A 143 5.70 6.56 -7.35
CA HIS A 143 6.08 5.77 -6.18
C HIS A 143 5.27 4.47 -6.19
N TYR A 144 5.93 3.36 -5.90
CA TYR A 144 5.30 2.05 -5.84
C TYR A 144 5.65 1.33 -4.54
N VAL A 145 4.77 0.42 -4.15
CA VAL A 145 4.97 -0.50 -3.05
C VAL A 145 4.71 -1.94 -3.50
N ASP A 146 5.55 -2.86 -3.05
CA ASP A 146 5.34 -4.29 -3.19
C ASP A 146 4.61 -4.82 -1.96
N VAL A 147 3.46 -5.46 -2.16
CA VAL A 147 2.68 -6.04 -1.05
C VAL A 147 2.45 -7.52 -1.32
N PRO A 148 3.47 -8.38 -1.13
CA PRO A 148 3.38 -9.81 -1.43
C PRO A 148 2.24 -10.50 -0.68
N ALA A 149 1.99 -10.08 0.56
CA ALA A 149 0.92 -10.62 1.41
C ALA A 149 -0.46 -10.60 0.76
N VAL A 150 -0.77 -9.62 -0.09
CA VAL A 150 -2.05 -9.58 -0.82
C VAL A 150 -2.14 -10.74 -1.81
N HIS A 151 -1.06 -11.06 -2.50
CA HIS A 151 -1.02 -12.15 -3.49
C HIS A 151 -0.94 -13.51 -2.80
N GLU A 152 -0.12 -13.65 -1.75
CA GLU A 152 -0.05 -14.88 -0.94
C GLU A 152 -1.41 -15.21 -0.30
N PHE A 153 -2.11 -14.20 0.23
CA PHE A 153 -3.46 -14.36 0.75
C PHE A 153 -4.45 -14.73 -0.36
N ALA A 154 -4.35 -14.10 -1.52
CA ALA A 154 -5.20 -14.43 -2.67
C ALA A 154 -5.04 -15.89 -3.11
N ASP A 155 -3.80 -16.38 -3.20
CA ASP A 155 -3.52 -17.77 -3.58
C ASP A 155 -4.03 -18.75 -2.53
N ALA A 156 -3.89 -18.42 -1.24
CA ALA A 156 -4.46 -19.21 -0.16
C ALA A 156 -5.99 -19.26 -0.22
N LEU A 157 -6.66 -18.15 -0.54
CA LEU A 157 -8.12 -18.10 -0.69
C LEU A 157 -8.63 -18.83 -1.93
N ARG A 158 -7.92 -18.77 -3.06
CA ARG A 158 -8.26 -19.57 -4.26
C ARG A 158 -8.28 -21.07 -3.95
N GLY A 159 -7.35 -21.52 -3.09
CA GLY A 159 -7.31 -22.90 -2.62
C GLY A 159 -8.54 -23.36 -1.84
N LEU A 160 -9.35 -22.46 -1.29
CA LEU A 160 -10.59 -22.79 -0.58
C LEU A 160 -11.75 -23.17 -1.53
N GLY A 161 -11.70 -22.75 -2.80
CA GLY A 161 -12.74 -23.04 -3.80
C GLY A 161 -14.11 -22.40 -3.55
N ARG A 162 -14.25 -21.52 -2.54
CA ARG A 162 -15.50 -20.80 -2.22
C ARG A 162 -15.43 -19.29 -2.37
N VAL A 163 -14.23 -18.72 -2.52
CA VAL A 163 -14.05 -17.27 -2.70
C VAL A 163 -14.07 -16.97 -4.19
N THR A 164 -15.07 -16.23 -4.64
CA THR A 164 -15.27 -15.88 -6.06
C THR A 164 -14.48 -14.62 -6.43
N ASP A 165 -14.39 -13.68 -5.50
CA ASP A 165 -13.76 -12.38 -5.73
C ASP A 165 -12.98 -11.94 -4.49
N LEU A 166 -11.84 -11.28 -4.69
CA LEU A 166 -11.06 -10.66 -3.62
C LEU A 166 -10.72 -9.23 -3.98
N PHE A 167 -11.16 -8.31 -3.14
CA PHE A 167 -11.00 -6.87 -3.34
C PHE A 167 -10.05 -6.28 -2.31
N VAL A 168 -9.34 -5.23 -2.73
CA VAL A 168 -8.56 -4.35 -1.87
C VAL A 168 -9.29 -3.03 -1.73
N ALA A 169 -9.46 -2.58 -0.49
CA ALA A 169 -10.03 -1.29 -0.10
C ALA A 169 -8.99 -0.44 0.66
N GLY A 170 -9.45 0.60 1.37
CA GLY A 170 -8.65 1.34 2.31
C GLY A 170 -7.43 2.02 1.72
N SER A 171 -6.35 2.09 2.51
CA SER A 171 -5.17 2.89 2.16
C SER A 171 -4.40 2.34 0.95
N LEU A 172 -4.41 1.02 0.73
CA LEU A 172 -3.73 0.43 -0.43
C LEU A 172 -4.46 0.73 -1.74
N ALA A 173 -5.80 0.77 -1.71
CA ALA A 173 -6.58 1.13 -2.88
C ALA A 173 -6.54 2.64 -3.18
N THR A 174 -6.48 3.48 -2.15
CA THR A 174 -6.47 4.95 -2.28
C THR A 174 -5.08 5.55 -2.55
N GLY A 175 -4.04 4.72 -2.71
CA GLY A 175 -2.66 5.18 -2.90
C GLY A 175 -2.00 5.79 -1.66
N ASP A 176 -2.67 5.73 -0.51
CA ASP A 176 -2.17 6.27 0.75
C ASP A 176 -1.46 5.20 1.60
N TYR A 177 -1.22 3.98 1.10
CA TYR A 177 -0.61 2.92 1.92
C TYR A 177 0.83 3.25 2.34
N ILE A 178 1.12 3.07 3.63
CA ILE A 178 2.47 3.21 4.17
C ILE A 178 2.87 1.90 4.86
N PRO A 179 3.96 1.26 4.43
CA PRO A 179 4.46 0.05 5.05
C PRO A 179 4.59 0.17 6.58
N TYR A 180 4.20 -0.89 7.29
CA TYR A 180 4.25 -1.03 8.76
C TYR A 180 3.36 -0.06 9.56
N VAL A 181 2.64 0.86 8.89
CA VAL A 181 1.73 1.84 9.52
C VAL A 181 0.30 1.60 9.10
N SER A 182 0.09 1.27 7.82
CA SER A 182 -1.23 0.99 7.27
C SER A 182 -1.60 -0.48 7.45
N ASP A 183 -2.83 -0.72 7.88
CA ASP A 183 -3.49 -2.01 7.73
C ASP A 183 -3.71 -2.36 6.25
N LEU A 184 -3.88 -3.65 5.96
CA LEU A 184 -4.41 -4.11 4.68
C LEU A 184 -5.90 -4.41 4.84
N ASP A 185 -6.75 -3.66 4.12
CA ASP A 185 -8.20 -3.78 4.16
C ASP A 185 -8.69 -4.57 2.94
N LEU A 186 -9.12 -5.82 3.13
CA LEU A 186 -9.61 -6.67 2.05
C LEU A 186 -11.08 -7.06 2.24
N VAL A 187 -11.74 -7.41 1.13
CA VAL A 187 -13.10 -7.96 1.12
C VAL A 187 -13.12 -9.17 0.20
N ALA A 188 -13.47 -10.34 0.74
CA ALA A 188 -13.64 -11.58 0.00
C ALA A 188 -15.14 -11.81 -0.24
N ILE A 189 -15.52 -12.02 -1.50
CA ILE A 189 -16.87 -12.42 -1.87
C ILE A 189 -16.92 -13.94 -1.96
N THR A 190 -17.92 -14.55 -1.35
CA THR A 190 -18.01 -16.00 -1.19
C THR A 190 -19.31 -16.55 -1.79
N ASP A 191 -19.23 -17.76 -2.36
CA ASP A 191 -20.41 -18.54 -2.73
C ASP A 191 -20.89 -19.33 -1.49
N GLY A 192 -21.84 -18.74 -0.77
CA GLY A 192 -22.31 -19.25 0.51
C GLY A 192 -21.36 -18.98 1.69
N PRO A 193 -21.69 -19.47 2.90
CA PRO A 193 -20.88 -19.28 4.09
C PRO A 193 -19.56 -20.05 4.02
N VAL A 194 -18.48 -19.43 4.51
CA VAL A 194 -17.16 -20.06 4.67
C VAL A 194 -16.98 -20.50 6.12
N ASP A 195 -16.41 -21.69 6.31
CA ASP A 195 -16.11 -22.22 7.64
C ASP A 195 -15.13 -21.29 8.38
N ARG A 196 -15.44 -21.02 9.66
CA ARG A 196 -14.65 -20.12 10.50
C ARG A 196 -13.23 -20.64 10.70
N GLY A 197 -13.07 -21.96 10.91
CA GLY A 197 -11.76 -22.57 11.10
C GLY A 197 -10.85 -22.42 9.88
N LEU A 198 -11.41 -22.52 8.67
CA LEU A 198 -10.69 -22.27 7.42
C LEU A 198 -10.23 -20.81 7.30
N ILE A 199 -11.09 -19.85 7.66
CA ILE A 199 -10.72 -18.41 7.69
C ILE A 199 -9.52 -18.21 8.63
N GLU A 200 -9.61 -18.72 9.86
CA GLU A 200 -8.53 -18.59 10.85
C GLU A 200 -7.23 -19.28 10.41
N GLU A 201 -7.33 -20.41 9.71
CA GLU A 201 -6.17 -21.10 9.14
C GLU A 201 -5.48 -20.28 8.06
N VAL A 202 -6.23 -19.73 7.09
CA VAL A 202 -5.67 -18.91 6.01
C VAL A 202 -4.98 -17.67 6.59
N HIS A 203 -5.61 -16.97 7.52
CA HIS A 203 -5.01 -15.77 8.13
C HIS A 203 -3.75 -16.07 8.95
N ARG A 204 -3.66 -17.26 9.58
CA ARG A 204 -2.43 -17.68 10.27
C ARG A 204 -1.27 -17.95 9.30
N ARG A 205 -1.53 -18.41 8.08
CA ARG A 205 -0.49 -18.72 7.07
C ARG A 205 0.19 -17.47 6.51
N VAL A 206 -0.55 -16.38 6.31
CA VAL A 206 0.00 -15.10 5.77
C VAL A 206 0.81 -14.33 6.83
N GLY A 207 0.75 -14.76 8.08
CA GLY A 207 1.55 -14.23 9.17
C GLY A 207 1.06 -12.87 9.70
N PRO A 208 1.44 -12.50 10.94
CA PRO A 208 0.93 -11.30 11.60
C PRO A 208 1.53 -9.98 11.09
N GLY A 209 2.58 -10.02 10.25
CA GLY A 209 3.41 -8.85 9.91
C GLY A 209 2.70 -7.75 9.11
N TYR A 210 1.57 -8.05 8.45
CA TYR A 210 0.92 -7.14 7.51
C TYR A 210 -0.39 -6.51 8.02
N GLN A 211 -0.78 -6.77 9.28
CA GLN A 211 -2.05 -6.27 9.85
C GLN A 211 -3.24 -6.45 8.87
N LEU A 212 -3.33 -7.64 8.28
CA LEU A 212 -4.30 -7.93 7.23
C LEU A 212 -5.68 -8.18 7.84
N GLY A 213 -6.64 -7.33 7.50
CA GLY A 213 -8.06 -7.49 7.77
C GLY A 213 -8.82 -7.95 6.54
N CYS A 214 -9.81 -8.82 6.72
CA CYS A 214 -10.66 -9.27 5.62
C CYS A 214 -12.11 -9.47 6.09
N VAL A 215 -13.07 -8.91 5.35
CA VAL A 215 -14.51 -9.20 5.51
C VAL A 215 -14.92 -10.26 4.49
N TYR A 216 -15.55 -11.35 4.93
CA TYR A 216 -16.02 -12.45 4.07
C TYR A 216 -17.52 -12.34 3.84
N VAL A 217 -17.91 -11.83 2.68
CA VAL A 217 -19.29 -11.50 2.34
C VAL A 217 -19.88 -12.57 1.43
N ASP A 218 -20.93 -13.24 1.90
CA ASP A 218 -21.75 -14.10 1.07
C ASP A 218 -22.40 -13.28 -0.04
N ALA A 219 -22.19 -13.71 -1.29
CA ALA A 219 -22.73 -13.04 -2.47
C ALA A 219 -24.25 -12.89 -2.42
N ALA A 220 -24.97 -13.81 -1.76
CA ALA A 220 -26.42 -13.73 -1.58
C ALA A 220 -26.87 -12.62 -0.62
N LEU A 221 -25.95 -12.09 0.20
CA LEU A 221 -26.21 -11.11 1.26
C LEU A 221 -25.55 -9.75 0.98
N ILE A 222 -24.85 -9.58 -0.16
CA ILE A 222 -24.06 -8.37 -0.45
C ILE A 222 -24.91 -7.10 -0.51
N ASP A 223 -26.17 -7.20 -0.90
CA ASP A 223 -27.10 -6.07 -1.02
C ASP A 223 -27.62 -5.55 0.33
N ASP A 224 -27.62 -6.39 1.36
CA ASP A 224 -28.05 -5.99 2.70
C ASP A 224 -26.88 -5.35 3.48
N VAL A 225 -26.87 -4.03 3.55
CA VAL A 225 -25.83 -3.25 4.24
C VAL A 225 -25.83 -3.42 5.76
N GLY A 226 -26.90 -3.97 6.34
CA GLY A 226 -27.05 -4.19 7.78
C GLY A 226 -26.60 -5.58 8.24
N VAL A 227 -26.43 -6.53 7.32
CA VAL A 227 -25.99 -7.88 7.63
C VAL A 227 -24.55 -7.88 8.13
N ARG A 228 -24.31 -8.69 9.15
CA ARG A 228 -22.97 -8.91 9.72
C ARG A 228 -22.35 -10.14 9.05
N HIS A 229 -21.06 -10.01 8.79
CA HIS A 229 -20.25 -10.98 8.09
C HIS A 229 -19.04 -11.37 8.95
N PRO A 230 -18.55 -12.61 8.81
CA PRO A 230 -17.27 -13.02 9.37
C PRO A 230 -16.18 -12.05 8.92
N THR A 231 -15.49 -11.45 9.88
CA THR A 231 -14.47 -10.43 9.65
C THR A 231 -13.25 -10.76 10.48
N TRP A 232 -12.14 -11.04 9.81
CA TRP A 232 -10.84 -11.12 10.46
C TRP A 232 -10.27 -9.72 10.63
N THR A 233 -9.94 -9.34 11.86
CA THR A 233 -9.39 -8.02 12.17
C THR A 233 -8.64 -8.07 13.49
N HIS A 234 -7.49 -7.39 13.59
CA HIS A 234 -6.68 -7.36 14.80
C HIS A 234 -6.34 -8.75 15.37
N GLY A 235 -6.14 -9.74 14.49
CA GLY A 235 -5.77 -11.11 14.86
C GLY A 235 -6.91 -11.96 15.42
N GLN A 236 -8.17 -11.53 15.26
CA GLN A 236 -9.35 -12.26 15.75
C GLN A 236 -10.47 -12.26 14.72
N LEU A 237 -11.29 -13.32 14.76
CA LEU A 237 -12.48 -13.45 13.92
C LEU A 237 -13.72 -12.94 14.67
N VAL A 238 -14.37 -11.91 14.14
CA VAL A 238 -15.56 -11.25 14.70
C VAL A 238 -16.66 -11.12 13.66
N GLU A 239 -17.87 -10.73 14.07
CA GLU A 239 -18.97 -10.42 13.15
C GLU A 239 -19.08 -8.90 12.96
N ARG A 240 -18.94 -8.38 11.74
CA ARG A 240 -19.11 -6.94 11.44
C ARG A 240 -19.84 -6.75 10.13
N ILE A 241 -20.53 -5.63 10.00
CA ILE A 241 -21.09 -5.22 8.70
C ILE A 241 -19.95 -4.88 7.73
N LEU A 242 -20.16 -5.06 6.43
CA LEU A 242 -19.34 -4.38 5.43
C LEU A 242 -19.75 -2.90 5.41
N SER A 243 -18.99 -2.07 6.13
CA SER A 243 -19.36 -0.67 6.40
C SER A 243 -19.63 0.13 5.14
N GLY A 244 -20.54 1.10 5.22
CA GLY A 244 -20.81 2.00 4.10
C GLY A 244 -19.56 2.77 3.65
N ILE A 245 -18.62 3.06 4.56
CA ILE A 245 -17.35 3.69 4.19
C ILE A 245 -16.51 2.75 3.34
N THR A 246 -16.35 1.49 3.74
CA THR A 246 -15.59 0.49 2.96
C THR A 246 -16.24 0.25 1.58
N ARG A 247 -17.58 0.22 1.50
CA ARG A 247 -18.30 0.11 0.22
C ARG A 247 -18.02 1.31 -0.69
N ALA A 248 -18.06 2.53 -0.14
CA ALA A 248 -17.72 3.74 -0.89
C ALA A 248 -16.25 3.77 -1.34
N GLU A 249 -15.32 3.31 -0.50
CA GLU A 249 -13.91 3.15 -0.88
C GLU A 249 -13.76 2.16 -2.03
N LEU A 250 -14.45 1.01 -1.96
CA LEU A 250 -14.44 0.01 -3.02
C LEU A 250 -15.00 0.53 -4.34
N ALA A 251 -16.10 1.29 -4.29
CA ALA A 251 -16.72 1.86 -5.47
C ALA A 251 -15.86 2.96 -6.13
N GLY A 252 -15.15 3.77 -5.33
CA GLY A 252 -14.36 4.89 -5.85
C GLY A 252 -12.92 4.54 -6.23
N HIS A 253 -12.28 3.65 -5.46
CA HIS A 253 -10.84 3.39 -5.56
C HIS A 253 -10.47 1.91 -5.47
N GLY A 254 -11.41 1.05 -5.09
CA GLY A 254 -11.17 -0.38 -4.91
C GLY A 254 -10.75 -1.09 -6.19
N TYR A 255 -9.98 -2.15 -6.05
CA TYR A 255 -9.62 -3.01 -7.18
C TYR A 255 -9.71 -4.49 -6.80
N ALA A 256 -9.94 -5.32 -7.83
CA ALA A 256 -9.92 -6.76 -7.70
C ALA A 256 -8.49 -7.30 -7.77
N VAL A 257 -8.11 -8.12 -6.81
CA VAL A 257 -6.94 -9.00 -6.91
C VAL A 257 -7.27 -10.17 -7.85
N PHE A 258 -8.50 -10.68 -7.74
CA PHE A 258 -9.12 -11.60 -8.70
C PHE A 258 -10.64 -11.52 -8.62
N GLY A 259 -11.30 -12.11 -9.61
CA GLY A 259 -12.75 -12.02 -9.77
C GLY A 259 -13.15 -10.79 -10.57
N ARG A 260 -14.38 -10.36 -10.38
CA ARG A 260 -15.01 -9.21 -11.04
C ARG A 260 -14.52 -7.89 -10.45
N PRO A 261 -14.63 -6.76 -11.18
CA PRO A 261 -14.40 -5.43 -10.61
C PRO A 261 -15.32 -5.14 -9.41
N PRO A 262 -14.86 -4.45 -8.36
CA PRO A 262 -15.69 -4.17 -7.17
C PRO A 262 -16.99 -3.42 -7.50
N GLY A 263 -16.97 -2.51 -8.47
CA GLY A 263 -18.16 -1.75 -8.89
C GLY A 263 -19.27 -2.58 -9.55
N GLU A 264 -18.97 -3.81 -9.97
CA GLU A 264 -19.98 -4.75 -10.49
C GLU A 264 -20.61 -5.61 -9.40
N VAL A 265 -19.98 -5.70 -8.22
CA VAL A 265 -20.36 -6.63 -7.15
C VAL A 265 -20.87 -5.90 -5.91
N VAL A 266 -20.27 -4.78 -5.56
CA VAL A 266 -20.60 -4.02 -4.35
C VAL A 266 -21.54 -2.87 -4.75
N PRO A 267 -22.79 -2.87 -4.25
CA PRO A 267 -23.72 -1.79 -4.54
C PRO A 267 -23.17 -0.42 -4.15
N PRO A 268 -23.38 0.62 -4.98
CA PRO A 268 -22.97 1.96 -4.65
C PRO A 268 -23.73 2.45 -3.41
N VAL A 269 -23.05 3.24 -2.59
CA VAL A 269 -23.62 3.82 -1.38
C VAL A 269 -23.43 5.34 -1.37
N ASP A 270 -24.41 6.06 -0.81
CA ASP A 270 -24.25 7.50 -0.56
C ASP A 270 -23.22 7.71 0.56
N VAL A 271 -22.09 8.32 0.20
CA VAL A 271 -20.99 8.66 1.11
C VAL A 271 -21.48 9.51 2.29
N ARG A 272 -22.42 10.43 2.07
CA ARG A 272 -22.98 11.26 3.16
C ARG A 272 -23.79 10.41 4.12
N ALA A 273 -24.64 9.52 3.61
CA ALA A 273 -25.41 8.59 4.44
C ALA A 273 -24.50 7.65 5.24
N ALA A 274 -23.47 7.08 4.61
CA ALA A 274 -22.48 6.23 5.27
C ALA A 274 -21.75 6.97 6.41
N ALA A 275 -21.32 8.21 6.16
CA ALA A 275 -20.67 9.03 7.18
C ALA A 275 -21.60 9.34 8.38
N ARG A 276 -22.89 9.63 8.13
CA ARG A 276 -23.88 9.81 9.21
C ARG A 276 -24.05 8.54 10.04
N ALA A 277 -24.13 7.38 9.40
CA ALA A 277 -24.28 6.10 10.08
C ALA A 277 -23.09 5.81 11.01
N GLU A 278 -21.87 6.04 10.54
CA GLU A 278 -20.65 5.93 11.35
C GLU A 278 -20.65 6.88 12.56
N LEU A 279 -21.01 8.15 12.33
CA LEU A 279 -21.09 9.16 13.38
C LEU A 279 -22.14 8.83 14.44
N ALA A 280 -23.33 8.38 14.02
CA ALA A 280 -24.43 8.03 14.91
C ALA A 280 -24.22 6.69 15.65
N GLY A 281 -23.41 5.79 15.08
CA GLY A 281 -23.09 4.48 15.63
C GLY A 281 -21.87 4.50 16.55
N TYR A 282 -20.77 3.89 16.09
CA TYR A 282 -19.56 3.68 16.88
C TYR A 282 -19.00 4.98 17.46
N TRP A 283 -18.95 6.05 16.66
CA TRP A 283 -18.34 7.31 17.09
C TRP A 283 -19.17 8.02 18.15
N ARG A 284 -20.51 7.98 18.08
CA ARG A 284 -21.38 8.49 19.15
C ARG A 284 -21.20 7.72 20.44
N TRP A 285 -21.10 6.38 20.34
CA TRP A 285 -20.82 5.52 21.48
C TRP A 285 -19.45 5.85 22.12
N ALA A 286 -18.42 6.09 21.30
CA ALA A 286 -17.07 6.41 21.76
C ALA A 286 -16.97 7.82 22.36
N ALA A 287 -17.62 8.81 21.76
CA ALA A 287 -17.63 10.19 22.25
C ALA A 287 -18.30 10.31 23.64
N ARG A 288 -19.27 9.45 23.96
CA ARG A 288 -19.89 9.35 25.29
C ARG A 288 -18.99 8.73 26.37
N ARG A 289 -17.79 8.24 26.00
CA ARG A 289 -16.83 7.57 26.89
C ARG A 289 -15.48 8.28 26.82
N PRO A 290 -15.30 9.40 27.54
CA PRO A 290 -14.07 10.19 27.52
C PRO A 290 -12.82 9.36 27.81
N TYR A 291 -12.96 8.28 28.60
CA TYR A 291 -11.83 7.44 28.97
C TYR A 291 -11.15 6.67 27.85
N LEU A 292 -11.86 6.41 26.75
CA LEU A 292 -11.27 5.78 25.58
C LEU A 292 -10.20 6.68 24.93
N TRP A 293 -10.34 7.99 25.07
CA TRP A 293 -9.53 9.00 24.39
C TRP A 293 -8.18 9.25 25.07
N TRP A 294 -7.94 8.68 26.27
CA TRP A 294 -6.60 8.65 26.86
C TRP A 294 -5.66 7.65 26.18
N ASN A 295 -6.22 6.72 25.38
CA ASN A 295 -5.43 5.90 24.47
C ASN A 295 -4.96 6.75 23.28
N PRO A 296 -3.64 6.91 23.04
CA PRO A 296 -3.13 7.72 21.92
C PRO A 296 -3.61 7.26 20.54
N MET A 297 -3.74 5.95 20.33
CA MET A 297 -4.24 5.38 19.07
C MET A 297 -5.70 5.79 18.84
N MET A 298 -6.52 5.79 19.91
CA MET A 298 -7.91 6.25 19.83
C MET A 298 -8.00 7.75 19.54
N ALA A 299 -7.13 8.56 20.15
CA ALA A 299 -7.10 10.00 19.89
C ALA A 299 -6.74 10.32 18.43
N ASP A 300 -5.74 9.65 17.88
CA ASP A 300 -5.31 9.82 16.49
C ASP A 300 -6.37 9.33 15.49
N LEU A 301 -6.91 8.13 15.74
CA LEU A 301 -7.99 7.56 14.95
C LEU A 301 -9.21 8.49 14.96
N GLY A 302 -9.56 9.03 16.12
CA GLY A 302 -10.68 9.95 16.26
C GLY A 302 -10.47 11.26 15.51
N LEU A 303 -9.32 11.91 15.63
CA LEU A 303 -9.04 13.17 14.92
C LEU A 303 -9.14 13.01 13.40
N THR A 304 -8.54 11.95 12.86
CA THR A 304 -8.59 11.67 11.43
C THR A 304 -10.00 11.26 11.00
N SER A 305 -10.69 10.41 11.77
CA SER A 305 -12.05 9.96 11.44
C SER A 305 -13.07 11.11 11.47
N MET A 306 -12.96 12.04 12.43
CA MET A 306 -13.85 13.19 12.49
C MET A 306 -13.60 14.16 11.33
N ALA A 307 -12.34 14.36 10.93
CA ALA A 307 -12.01 15.14 9.73
C ALA A 307 -12.59 14.50 8.46
N ARG A 308 -12.40 13.18 8.29
CA ARG A 308 -12.98 12.42 7.18
C ARG A 308 -14.51 12.53 7.15
N ALA A 309 -15.16 12.36 8.31
CA ALA A 309 -16.61 12.43 8.41
C ALA A 309 -17.17 13.81 8.05
N ARG A 310 -16.57 14.90 8.57
CA ARG A 310 -16.98 16.26 8.20
C ARG A 310 -16.81 16.53 6.71
N HIS A 311 -15.70 16.09 6.13
CA HIS A 311 -15.47 16.24 4.69
C HIS A 311 -16.49 15.44 3.86
N ALA A 312 -16.74 14.18 4.24
CA ALA A 312 -17.74 13.33 3.61
C ALA A 312 -19.14 13.96 3.65
N LEU A 313 -19.55 14.54 4.78
CA LEU A 313 -20.84 15.22 4.91
C LEU A 313 -20.94 16.46 4.01
N ALA A 314 -19.88 17.27 3.95
CA ALA A 314 -19.86 18.50 3.16
C ALA A 314 -19.82 18.20 1.65
N TYR A 315 -18.87 17.39 1.20
CA TYR A 315 -18.53 17.23 -0.20
C TYR A 315 -19.07 15.94 -0.83
N GLY A 316 -19.42 14.93 -0.02
CA GLY A 316 -19.81 13.61 -0.53
C GLY A 316 -18.63 12.77 -1.00
N GLU A 317 -17.42 13.10 -0.55
CA GLU A 317 -16.16 12.47 -0.94
C GLU A 317 -15.40 11.95 0.28
N LEU A 318 -14.53 10.95 0.08
CA LEU A 318 -13.71 10.39 1.15
C LEU A 318 -12.29 10.95 1.09
N LEU A 319 -11.81 11.49 2.21
CA LEU A 319 -10.39 11.82 2.37
C LEU A 319 -9.56 10.58 2.69
N THR A 320 -8.33 10.54 2.19
CA THR A 320 -7.29 9.61 2.65
C THR A 320 -6.90 9.92 4.11
N LYS A 321 -6.21 8.98 4.78
CA LYS A 321 -5.75 9.22 6.17
C LYS A 321 -4.76 10.38 6.21
N THR A 322 -3.85 10.48 5.23
CA THR A 322 -2.89 11.59 5.14
C THR A 322 -3.59 12.93 4.89
N ALA A 323 -4.54 13.01 3.97
CA ALA A 323 -5.29 14.25 3.76
C ALA A 323 -6.13 14.64 4.98
N ALA A 324 -6.72 13.66 5.68
CA ALA A 324 -7.49 13.90 6.89
C ALA A 324 -6.68 14.57 8.02
N ILE A 325 -5.36 14.34 8.10
CA ILE A 325 -4.49 15.00 9.07
C ILE A 325 -4.48 16.52 8.84
N GLU A 326 -4.45 16.96 7.59
CA GLU A 326 -4.46 18.39 7.25
C GLU A 326 -5.79 19.06 7.63
N HIS A 327 -6.89 18.31 7.54
CA HIS A 327 -8.24 18.75 7.92
C HIS A 327 -8.61 18.47 9.38
N ALA A 328 -7.70 17.90 10.18
CA ALA A 328 -7.96 17.62 11.59
C ALA A 328 -8.21 18.92 12.36
N ALA A 329 -9.21 18.92 13.24
CA ALA A 329 -9.48 20.06 14.12
C ALA A 329 -8.56 20.03 15.34
N ALA A 330 -7.27 20.14 15.08
CA ALA A 330 -6.20 20.03 16.06
C ALA A 330 -5.17 21.17 15.86
N PRO A 331 -4.46 21.58 16.91
CA PRO A 331 -3.35 22.51 16.79
C PRO A 331 -2.22 21.91 15.95
N GLU A 332 -1.40 22.78 15.34
CA GLU A 332 -0.38 22.37 14.37
C GLU A 332 0.64 21.37 14.96
N TRP A 333 1.01 21.53 16.23
CA TRP A 333 1.91 20.57 16.88
C TRP A 333 1.34 19.16 16.86
N LEU A 334 0.03 18.98 17.03
CA LEU A 334 -0.60 17.65 17.05
C LEU A 334 -0.75 17.09 15.64
N LYS A 335 -1.05 17.95 14.65
CA LYS A 335 -1.01 17.57 13.22
C LYS A 335 0.37 17.11 12.81
N GLN A 336 1.43 17.82 13.21
CA GLN A 336 2.80 17.42 12.94
C GLN A 336 3.13 16.06 13.56
N GLN A 337 2.67 15.79 14.79
CA GLN A 337 2.83 14.46 15.41
C GLN A 337 2.10 13.36 14.65
N LEU A 338 0.89 13.62 14.15
CA LEU A 338 0.16 12.71 13.26
C LEU A 338 0.93 12.44 11.96
N ARG A 339 1.49 13.48 11.31
CA ARG A 339 2.31 13.33 10.09
C ARG A 339 3.55 12.47 10.34
N GLU A 340 4.25 12.70 11.44
CA GLU A 340 5.46 11.92 11.76
C GLU A 340 5.12 10.46 12.06
N ARG A 341 4.05 10.18 12.83
CA ARG A 341 3.58 8.79 13.02
C ARG A 341 3.14 8.15 11.71
N ARG A 342 2.50 8.92 10.83
CA ARG A 342 2.14 8.46 9.49
C ARG A 342 3.36 8.06 8.66
N ARG A 343 4.51 8.70 8.87
CA ARG A 343 5.82 8.37 8.27
C ARG A 343 6.56 7.24 9.01
N ASN A 344 5.88 6.48 9.87
CA ASN A 344 6.47 5.45 10.73
C ASN A 344 7.56 5.98 11.68
N ARG A 345 7.50 7.25 12.09
CA ARG A 345 8.45 7.83 13.03
C ARG A 345 7.87 7.84 14.45
N PRO A 346 8.61 7.36 15.46
CA PRO A 346 8.13 7.36 16.83
C PRO A 346 8.04 8.79 17.35
N VAL A 347 6.91 9.13 17.96
CA VAL A 347 6.66 10.48 18.51
C VAL A 347 5.97 10.37 19.85
N THR A 348 6.53 11.06 20.85
CA THR A 348 5.93 11.19 22.18
C THR A 348 4.95 12.36 22.20
N SER A 349 3.70 12.08 22.55
CA SER A 349 2.63 13.07 22.66
C SER A 349 2.25 13.32 24.13
N PRO A 350 1.88 14.56 24.53
CA PRO A 350 1.25 14.81 25.82
C PRO A 350 -0.14 14.17 25.86
N ARG A 351 -0.21 12.92 26.34
CA ARG A 351 -1.36 12.01 26.19
C ARG A 351 -2.69 12.63 26.63
N LEU A 352 -2.70 13.28 27.80
CA LEU A 352 -3.92 13.91 28.36
C LEU A 352 -4.41 15.05 27.47
N ARG A 353 -3.49 15.91 26.99
CA ARG A 353 -3.83 17.08 26.16
C ARG A 353 -4.31 16.65 24.78
N ALA A 354 -3.61 15.70 24.14
CA ALA A 354 -4.01 15.14 22.85
C ALA A 354 -5.37 14.43 22.94
N GLY A 355 -5.57 13.61 23.97
CA GLY A 355 -6.83 12.90 24.21
C GLY A 355 -8.00 13.84 24.42
N TRP A 356 -7.83 14.91 25.21
CA TRP A 356 -8.89 15.91 25.42
C TRP A 356 -9.28 16.65 24.14
N ILE A 357 -8.29 17.05 23.31
CA ILE A 357 -8.54 17.70 22.01
C ILE A 357 -9.34 16.78 21.10
N ALA A 358 -8.89 15.52 20.97
CA ALA A 358 -9.53 14.53 20.11
C ALA A 358 -10.97 14.22 20.57
N TRP A 359 -11.16 14.03 21.87
CA TRP A 359 -12.48 13.79 22.46
C TRP A 359 -13.45 14.94 22.19
N ARG A 360 -13.02 16.19 22.41
CA ARG A 360 -13.84 17.38 22.17
C ARG A 360 -14.21 17.51 20.69
N ASP A 361 -13.30 17.20 19.77
CA ASP A 361 -13.61 17.21 18.35
C ASP A 361 -14.67 16.17 17.98
N ALA A 362 -14.56 14.97 18.55
CA ALA A 362 -15.53 13.90 18.32
C ALA A 362 -16.90 14.18 18.94
N GLU A 363 -16.94 14.72 20.16
CA GLU A 363 -18.19 15.15 20.79
C GLU A 363 -18.91 16.19 19.94
N ARG A 364 -18.18 17.19 19.42
CA ARG A 364 -18.74 18.21 18.53
C ARG A 364 -19.25 17.61 17.22
N THR A 365 -18.45 16.77 16.58
CA THR A 365 -18.76 16.23 15.24
C THR A 365 -19.94 15.26 15.28
N THR A 366 -20.00 14.38 16.28
CA THR A 366 -21.11 13.43 16.48
C THR A 366 -22.41 14.05 17.00
N ARG A 367 -22.43 15.37 17.24
CA ARG A 367 -23.67 16.13 17.50
C ARG A 367 -24.21 16.82 16.24
N LEU A 368 -23.37 16.99 15.21
CA LEU A 368 -23.71 17.68 13.96
C LEU A 368 -24.15 16.73 12.85
N GLY A 369 -23.63 15.49 12.86
CA GLY A 369 -24.11 14.39 12.03
C GLY A 369 -25.20 13.61 12.76
#